data_AF-A0A2D9RFC4-F1
#
_entry.id   AF-A0A2D9RFC4-F1
#
_cell.length_a   1.000
_cell.length_b   1.000
_cell.length_c   1.000
_cell.angle_alpha   90.00
_cell.angle_beta   90.00
_cell.angle_gamma   90.00
#
_symmetry.space_group_name_H-M   'P 1'
#
loop_
_entity.id
_entity.type
_entity.pdbx_description
1 polymer ?
#
loop_
_entity_poly.entity_id
_entity_poly.type
_entity_poly.pdbx_seq_one_letter_code
_entity_poly.pdbx_strand_id
1 'polypeptide(L)'
;SLMVTDFMNERLEMGESIEDAVREAMLDRFRAILLTTLTTFLGVTPIILERSLQAQFLIPTAISLGFGILIGTFLLIFILPALLVIHLRVFGTGHAESTSTTTENETVPAE
;
A
#
# COMPACT_ATOMS: atom_id res chain seq x y z
N SER A 1 7.04 -12.95 2.40
CA SER A 1 7.97 -11.97 2.98
C SER A 1 9.38 -11.99 2.40
N LEU A 2 9.67 -12.77 1.34
CA LEU A 2 10.94 -12.68 0.59
C LEU A 2 10.90 -11.59 -0.49
N MET A 3 9.75 -11.38 -1.14
CA MET A 3 9.65 -10.48 -2.30
C MET A 3 9.93 -9.00 -1.99
N VAL A 4 9.56 -8.49 -0.81
CA VAL A 4 9.80 -7.08 -0.46
C VAL A 4 11.29 -6.83 -0.15
N THR A 5 11.96 -7.82 0.45
CA THR A 5 13.38 -7.75 0.77
C THR A 5 14.23 -7.82 -0.50
N ASP A 6 13.88 -8.70 -1.46
CA ASP A 6 14.55 -8.75 -2.77
C ASP A 6 14.33 -7.45 -3.55
N PHE A 7 13.10 -6.95 -3.60
CA PHE A 7 12.76 -5.72 -4.32
C PHE A 7 13.44 -4.48 -3.74
N MET A 8 13.67 -4.46 -2.42
CA MET A 8 14.46 -3.40 -1.78
C MET A 8 15.96 -3.54 -2.07
N ASN A 9 16.49 -4.76 -2.11
CA ASN A 9 17.90 -5.00 -2.41
C ASN A 9 18.23 -4.65 -3.87
N GLU A 10 17.33 -5.00 -4.79
CA GLU A 10 17.47 -4.71 -6.23
C GLU A 10 17.29 -3.21 -6.54
N ARG A 11 16.39 -2.50 -5.83
CA ARG A 11 16.24 -1.04 -5.97
C ARG A 11 17.37 -0.22 -5.36
N LEU A 12 18.02 -0.74 -4.32
CA LEU A 12 19.25 -0.15 -3.77
C LEU A 12 20.43 -0.27 -4.75
N GLU A 13 20.51 -1.35 -5.52
CA GLU A 13 21.52 -1.51 -6.59
C GLU A 13 21.23 -0.63 -7.82
N MET A 14 19.97 -0.22 -8.04
CA MET A 14 19.55 0.61 -9.19
C MET A 14 19.54 2.12 -8.94
N GLY A 15 19.81 2.59 -7.72
CA GLY A 15 19.92 4.03 -7.41
C GLY A 15 18.59 4.81 -7.51
N GLU A 16 17.45 4.13 -7.46
CA GLU A 16 16.13 4.79 -7.48
C GLU A 16 15.86 5.56 -6.18
N SER A 17 15.16 6.70 -6.30
CA SER A 17 14.69 7.45 -5.14
C SER A 17 13.79 6.57 -4.29
N ILE A 18 14.17 6.43 -3.03
CA ILE A 18 13.42 5.72 -1.99
C ILE A 18 11.95 6.18 -1.93
N GLU A 19 11.69 7.46 -2.24
CA GLU A 19 10.36 8.05 -2.25
C GLU A 19 9.48 7.47 -3.38
N ASP A 20 10.06 7.27 -4.57
CA ASP A 20 9.35 6.67 -5.70
C ASP A 20 9.08 5.19 -5.43
N ALA A 21 10.02 4.51 -4.78
CA ALA A 21 9.84 3.11 -4.42
C ALA A 21 8.71 2.89 -3.42
N VAL A 22 8.62 3.76 -2.41
CA VAL A 22 7.52 3.77 -1.43
C VAL A 22 6.20 4.14 -2.10
N ARG A 23 6.19 5.10 -3.03
CA ARG A 23 4.99 5.50 -3.76
C ARG A 23 4.40 4.34 -4.57
N GLU A 24 5.22 3.67 -5.39
CA GLU A 24 4.78 2.51 -6.18
C GLU A 24 4.24 1.40 -5.28
N ALA A 25 5.01 1.08 -4.22
CA ALA A 25 4.63 0.08 -3.25
C ALA A 25 3.30 0.42 -2.56
N MET A 26 3.06 1.67 -2.22
CA MET A 26 1.82 2.14 -1.62
C MET A 26 0.63 2.06 -2.58
N LEU A 27 0.82 2.43 -3.85
CA LEU A 27 -0.22 2.39 -4.88
C LEU A 27 -0.72 0.97 -5.14
N ASP A 28 0.18 -0.01 -5.22
CA ASP A 28 -0.18 -1.41 -5.42
C ASP A 28 -1.06 -1.95 -4.29
N ARG A 29 -0.70 -1.65 -3.04
CA ARG A 29 -1.49 -2.10 -1.89
C ARG A 29 -2.80 -1.34 -1.77
N PHE A 30 -2.81 -0.04 -2.06
CA PHE A 30 -4.05 0.74 -2.06
C PHE A 30 -5.08 0.17 -3.03
N ARG A 31 -4.66 -0.16 -4.26
CA ARG A 31 -5.52 -0.81 -5.26
C ARG A 31 -6.04 -2.16 -4.78
N ALA A 32 -5.16 -2.99 -4.21
CA ALA A 32 -5.56 -4.30 -3.69
C ALA A 32 -6.58 -4.19 -2.54
N ILE A 33 -6.32 -3.29 -1.56
CA ILE A 33 -7.20 -3.06 -0.41
C ILE A 33 -8.58 -2.56 -0.86
N LEU A 34 -8.62 -1.60 -1.78
CA LEU A 34 -9.86 -1.10 -2.38
C LEU A 34 -10.63 -2.22 -3.10
N LEU A 35 -9.94 -3.05 -3.86
CA LEU A 35 -10.57 -4.15 -4.60
C LEU A 35 -11.12 -5.22 -3.65
N THR A 36 -10.43 -5.51 -2.56
CA THR A 36 -10.93 -6.42 -1.50
C THR A 36 -12.16 -5.83 -0.82
N THR A 37 -12.12 -4.57 -0.40
CA THR A 37 -13.28 -3.93 0.24
C THR A 37 -14.48 -3.90 -0.69
N LEU A 38 -14.28 -3.55 -1.95
CA LEU A 38 -15.33 -3.54 -2.97
C LEU A 38 -15.90 -4.94 -3.17
N THR A 39 -15.05 -5.96 -3.28
CA THR A 39 -15.48 -7.36 -3.46
C THR A 39 -16.27 -7.86 -2.25
N THR A 40 -15.85 -7.53 -1.02
CA THR A 40 -16.59 -7.89 0.19
C THR A 40 -17.96 -7.21 0.21
N PHE A 41 -18.01 -5.92 -0.13
CA PHE A 41 -19.27 -5.18 -0.15
C PHE A 41 -20.23 -5.77 -1.19
N LEU A 42 -19.75 -6.02 -2.40
CA LEU A 42 -20.52 -6.64 -3.47
C LEU A 42 -20.95 -8.08 -3.14
N GLY A 43 -20.13 -8.85 -2.44
CA GLY A 43 -20.45 -10.23 -2.04
C GLY A 43 -21.50 -10.32 -0.92
N VAL A 44 -21.52 -9.35 0.00
CA VAL A 44 -22.49 -9.29 1.11
C VAL A 44 -23.79 -8.60 0.70
N THR A 45 -23.75 -7.70 -0.28
CA THR A 45 -24.93 -6.99 -0.83
C THR A 45 -26.10 -7.93 -1.22
N PRO A 46 -25.91 -9.01 -2.01
CA PRO A 46 -27.01 -9.91 -2.39
C PRO A 46 -27.57 -10.69 -1.19
N ILE A 47 -26.72 -11.02 -0.21
CA ILE A 47 -27.12 -11.73 1.01
C ILE A 47 -28.08 -10.88 1.85
N ILE A 48 -27.86 -9.56 1.90
CA ILE A 48 -28.74 -8.62 2.62
C ILE A 48 -30.09 -8.43 1.89
N LEU A 49 -30.13 -8.59 0.57
CA LEU A 49 -31.36 -8.46 -0.21
C LEU A 49 -32.34 -9.63 0.02
N GLU A 50 -31.84 -10.79 0.46
CA GLU A 50 -32.64 -11.99 0.65
C GLU A 50 -33.35 -11.97 2.01
N ARG A 51 -34.63 -11.58 2.03
CA ARG A 51 -35.45 -11.39 3.24
C ARG A 51 -36.00 -12.70 3.85
N SER A 52 -35.20 -13.75 3.94
CA SER A 52 -35.56 -14.98 4.66
C SER A 52 -35.52 -14.76 6.18
N LEU A 53 -36.41 -15.42 6.96
CA LEU A 53 -36.40 -15.38 8.44
C LEU A 53 -35.07 -15.85 9.04
N GLN A 54 -34.28 -16.68 8.35
CA GLN A 54 -32.91 -17.02 8.77
C GLN A 54 -31.92 -15.84 8.66
N ALA A 55 -32.17 -14.85 7.80
CA ALA A 55 -31.24 -13.75 7.55
C ALA A 55 -31.26 -12.67 8.66
N GLN A 56 -32.23 -12.68 9.56
CA GLN A 56 -32.32 -11.67 10.64
C GLN A 56 -31.14 -11.73 11.62
N PHE A 57 -30.49 -12.88 11.79
CA PHE A 57 -29.25 -13.02 12.55
C PHE A 57 -28.00 -12.60 11.75
N LEU A 58 -28.06 -12.64 10.42
CA LEU A 58 -26.96 -12.21 9.53
C LEU A 58 -26.89 -10.69 9.40
N ILE A 59 -28.01 -9.98 9.55
CA ILE A 59 -28.04 -8.51 9.49
C ILE A 59 -27.13 -7.86 10.56
N PRO A 60 -27.24 -8.16 11.87
CA PRO A 60 -26.39 -7.52 12.88
C PRO A 60 -24.91 -7.92 12.77
N THR A 61 -24.60 -9.14 12.34
CA THR A 61 -23.22 -9.58 12.13
C THR A 61 -22.59 -8.91 10.90
N ALA A 62 -23.35 -8.79 9.80
CA ALA A 62 -22.92 -8.08 8.60
C ALA A 62 -22.69 -6.59 8.86
N ILE A 63 -23.55 -5.94 9.66
CA ILE A 63 -23.38 -4.53 10.04
C ILE A 63 -22.12 -4.34 10.89
N SER A 64 -21.91 -5.19 11.90
CA SER A 64 -20.70 -5.13 12.74
C SER A 64 -19.42 -5.34 11.90
N LEU A 65 -19.43 -6.32 11.00
CA LEU A 65 -18.30 -6.61 10.12
C LEU A 65 -18.08 -5.46 9.11
N GLY A 66 -19.13 -4.93 8.52
CA GLY A 66 -19.05 -3.81 7.58
C GLY A 66 -18.42 -2.57 8.21
N PHE A 67 -18.85 -2.19 9.41
CA PHE A 67 -18.23 -1.10 10.17
C PHE A 67 -16.78 -1.41 10.57
N GLY A 68 -16.49 -2.63 11.00
CA GLY A 68 -15.15 -3.07 11.35
C GLY A 68 -14.18 -3.04 10.17
N ILE A 69 -14.63 -3.46 8.99
CA ILE A 69 -13.85 -3.41 7.74
C ILE A 69 -13.67 -1.96 7.30
N LEU A 70 -14.70 -1.12 7.34
CA LEU A 70 -14.58 0.30 6.97
C LEU A 70 -13.53 1.02 7.83
N ILE A 71 -13.63 0.89 9.15
CA ILE A 71 -12.66 1.52 10.08
C ILE A 71 -11.29 0.85 9.95
N GLY A 72 -11.24 -0.48 9.84
CA GLY A 72 -10.01 -1.24 9.68
C GLY A 72 -9.26 -0.88 8.39
N THR A 73 -9.96 -0.77 7.27
CA THR A 73 -9.40 -0.32 5.99
C THR A 73 -8.86 1.11 6.08
N PHE A 74 -9.59 2.01 6.75
CA PHE A 74 -9.13 3.38 6.95
C PHE A 74 -7.85 3.44 7.80
N LEU A 75 -7.84 2.70 8.91
CA LEU A 75 -6.65 2.52 9.75
C LEU A 75 -5.50 1.91 8.96
N LEU A 76 -5.76 0.91 8.13
CA LEU A 76 -4.73 0.20 7.38
C LEU A 76 -4.10 1.10 6.30
N ILE A 77 -4.88 1.95 5.64
CA ILE A 77 -4.36 2.97 4.72
C ILE A 77 -3.43 3.97 5.43
N PHE A 78 -3.63 4.25 6.72
CA PHE A 78 -2.74 5.11 7.52
C PHE A 78 -1.54 4.36 8.11
N ILE A 79 -1.75 3.14 8.60
CA ILE A 79 -0.72 2.32 9.25
C ILE A 79 0.28 1.79 8.22
N LEU A 80 -0.18 1.38 7.05
CA LEU A 80 0.68 0.82 5.99
C LEU A 80 1.80 1.78 5.52
N PRO A 81 1.55 3.07 5.20
CA PRO A 81 2.61 4.00 4.82
C PRO A 81 3.55 4.29 5.99
N ALA A 82 3.01 4.43 7.20
CA ALA A 82 3.82 4.64 8.39
C ALA A 82 4.78 3.44 8.63
N LEU A 83 4.28 2.22 8.46
CA LEU A 83 5.07 1.01 8.61
C LEU A 83 6.15 0.89 7.53
N LEU A 84 5.86 1.25 6.27
CA LEU A 84 6.86 1.28 5.20
C LEU A 84 7.97 2.29 5.48
N VAL A 85 7.62 3.49 5.96
CA VAL A 85 8.62 4.51 6.33
C VAL A 85 9.46 4.04 7.53
N ILE A 86 8.86 3.40 8.52
CA ILE A 86 9.60 2.84 9.66
C ILE A 86 10.53 1.72 9.20
N HIS A 87 10.03 0.79 8.38
CA HIS A 87 10.85 -0.30 7.83
C HIS A 87 12.05 0.26 7.07
N LEU A 88 11.81 1.25 6.21
CA LEU A 88 12.85 1.94 5.48
C LEU A 88 13.84 2.67 6.42
N ARG A 89 13.39 3.34 7.48
CA ARG A 89 14.28 4.03 8.42
C ARG A 89 15.09 3.07 9.29
N VAL A 90 14.52 1.93 9.67
CA VAL A 90 15.19 0.94 10.55
C VAL A 90 16.18 0.10 9.75
N PHE A 91 15.80 -0.33 8.54
CA PHE A 91 16.63 -1.20 7.69
C PHE A 91 17.44 -0.44 6.64
N GLY A 92 17.07 0.79 6.29
CA GLY A 92 17.71 1.63 5.26
C GLY A 92 18.80 2.57 5.77
N THR A 93 19.24 2.47 7.03
CA THR A 93 20.33 3.27 7.61
C THR A 93 21.74 2.87 7.11
N GLY A 94 21.83 2.39 5.86
CA GLY A 94 23.09 1.92 5.26
C GLY A 94 23.76 2.89 4.28
N HIS A 95 23.03 3.72 3.52
CA HIS A 95 23.63 4.41 2.36
C HIS A 95 23.04 5.80 2.03
N ALA A 96 22.60 6.56 3.03
CA ALA A 96 22.20 7.95 2.82
C ALA A 96 23.41 8.90 2.89
N GLU A 97 24.43 8.73 2.05
CA GLU A 97 25.43 9.78 1.83
C GLU A 97 26.14 9.61 0.47
N SER A 98 25.53 10.19 -0.58
CA SER A 98 26.18 10.77 -1.76
C SER A 98 25.20 10.68 -2.94
N THR A 99 24.48 11.77 -3.21
CA THR A 99 24.23 12.31 -4.56
C THR A 99 23.47 13.63 -4.38
N SER A 100 24.10 14.55 -3.67
CA SER A 100 23.97 15.97 -3.99
C SER A 100 25.29 16.32 -4.68
N THR A 101 25.21 16.94 -5.85
CA THR A 101 26.32 17.42 -6.71
C THR A 101 26.73 16.44 -7.82
N THR A 102 26.05 16.50 -8.97
CA THR A 102 26.70 16.47 -10.30
C THR A 102 25.74 17.16 -11.28
N THR A 103 25.91 18.48 -11.38
CA THR A 103 26.01 19.24 -12.66
C THR A 103 25.13 18.72 -13.80
N GLU A 104 24.02 19.38 -14.20
CA GLU A 104 24.03 20.69 -14.84
C GLU A 104 25.35 21.01 -15.55
N ASN A 105 25.81 20.15 -16.47
CA ASN A 105 26.74 20.54 -17.53
C ASN A 105 26.84 19.49 -18.64
N GLU A 106 25.84 19.42 -19.51
CA GLU A 106 26.07 19.04 -20.91
C GLU A 106 25.26 19.98 -21.80
N THR A 107 25.72 21.23 -21.83
CA THR A 107 25.40 22.17 -22.90
C THR A 107 26.24 21.84 -24.14
N VAL A 108 25.52 21.53 -25.23
CA VAL A 108 25.84 21.86 -26.64
C VAL A 108 26.93 21.03 -27.35
N PRO A 109 26.60 20.44 -28.52
CA PRO A 109 27.58 19.85 -29.42
C PRO A 109 28.26 20.95 -30.23
N ALA A 110 29.59 20.98 -30.24
CA ALA A 110 30.36 21.69 -31.26
C ALA A 110 31.76 21.08 -31.39
N GLU A 111 32.04 20.71 -32.64
CA GLU A 111 33.33 20.35 -33.26
C GLU A 111 33.74 18.87 -33.27
#